data_AF-A0A2H1E6I5-F1
#
_entry.id   AF-A0A2H1E6I5-F1
#
_cell.length_a   1.000
_cell.length_b   1.000
_cell.length_c   1.000
_cell.angle_alpha   90.00
_cell.angle_beta   90.00
_cell.angle_gamma   90.00
#
_symmetry.space_group_name_H-M   'P 1'
#
loop_
_entity.id
_entity.type
_entity.pdbx_description
1 polymer ?
#
loop_
_entity_poly.entity_id
_entity_poly.type
_entity_poly.pdbx_seq_one_letter_code
_entity_poly.pdbx_strand_id
1 'polypeptide(L)'
;MKKVTYLFIYIIINNCNHKKDNNLNNPIINYQINKTEMQYINTDSLIYNDFMLFDKKRAINKYGKPYSQELFILDDAQGEFRNGISDAFNEKERQSESIIIEELTWEKNKNTWVTVWYQLIGNKTIPKDTLTWEKDTDF
;
A
#
# COMPACT_ATOMS: atom_id res chain seq x y z
N MET A 1 3.15 -49.81 37.89
CA MET A 1 2.50 -48.87 38.84
C MET A 1 3.55 -47.93 39.43
N LYS A 2 3.31 -46.61 39.36
CA LYS A 2 3.97 -45.43 39.99
C LYS A 2 3.88 -44.30 38.96
N LYS A 3 2.74 -43.62 38.81
CA LYS A 3 2.26 -42.44 39.56
C LYS A 3 3.28 -41.30 39.65
N VAL A 4 3.00 -40.28 38.84
CA VAL A 4 3.00 -38.84 39.12
C VAL A 4 4.32 -38.19 39.51
N THR A 5 4.82 -37.34 38.61
CA THR A 5 5.64 -36.18 38.99
C THR A 5 4.94 -34.92 38.50
N TYR A 6 4.44 -34.16 39.47
CA TYR A 6 3.89 -32.81 39.34
C TYR A 6 5.01 -31.80 39.01
N LEU A 7 4.57 -30.60 38.59
CA LEU A 7 5.26 -29.31 38.70
C LEU A 7 6.30 -28.98 37.62
N PHE A 8 5.81 -28.44 36.50
CA PHE A 8 6.49 -27.32 35.82
C PHE A 8 5.45 -26.25 35.48
N ILE A 9 5.13 -25.44 36.48
CA ILE A 9 4.46 -24.13 36.33
C ILE A 9 5.52 -23.08 36.66
N TYR A 10 5.66 -22.13 35.73
CA TYR A 10 6.29 -20.82 35.87
C TYR A 10 7.81 -20.78 36.12
N ILE A 11 8.55 -20.27 35.13
CA ILE A 11 9.08 -18.91 35.20
C ILE A 11 9.02 -18.27 33.81
N ILE A 12 8.34 -17.13 33.81
CA ILE A 12 8.02 -16.20 32.76
C ILE A 12 9.22 -15.27 32.55
N ILE A 13 9.51 -14.97 31.28
CA ILE A 13 9.87 -13.66 30.71
C ILE A 13 10.84 -12.81 31.54
N ASN A 14 12.05 -12.61 31.03
CA ASN A 14 12.65 -11.29 30.81
C ASN A 14 14.11 -11.42 30.35
N ASN A 15 14.38 -11.15 29.07
CA ASN A 15 15.44 -10.22 28.69
C ASN A 15 15.32 -9.80 27.22
N CYS A 16 14.40 -8.89 26.95
CA CYS A 16 14.53 -8.01 25.80
C CYS A 16 15.70 -7.05 26.10
N ASN A 17 16.88 -7.34 25.55
CA ASN A 17 17.98 -6.39 25.53
C ASN A 17 17.61 -5.23 24.60
N HIS A 18 17.23 -4.11 25.21
CA HIS A 18 16.98 -2.84 24.54
C HIS A 18 18.32 -2.24 24.11
N LYS A 19 18.73 -2.46 22.85
CA LYS A 19 19.78 -1.64 22.24
C LYS A 19 19.21 -0.26 21.93
N LYS A 20 19.80 0.76 22.56
CA LYS A 20 19.58 2.18 22.29
C LYS A 20 20.55 2.56 21.18
N ASP A 21 20.07 2.65 19.95
CA ASP A 21 20.82 3.29 18.87
C ASP A 21 20.37 4.76 18.78
N ASN A 22 21.28 5.62 19.24
CA ASN A 22 21.21 7.07 19.09
C ASN A 22 21.66 7.44 17.66
N ASN A 23 20.83 8.23 16.99
CA ASN A 23 21.10 9.19 15.91
C ASN A 23 20.17 9.02 14.71
N LEU A 24 19.06 9.75 14.73
CA LEU A 24 18.56 10.39 13.52
C LEU A 24 18.36 11.88 13.82
N ASN A 25 19.33 12.68 13.39
CA ASN A 25 19.11 14.10 13.14
C ASN A 25 18.17 14.21 11.94
N ASN A 26 16.86 14.13 12.18
CA ASN A 26 15.88 14.66 11.24
C ASN A 26 15.77 16.16 11.50
N PRO A 27 15.91 17.03 10.48
CA PRO A 27 15.61 18.44 10.66
C PRO A 27 14.14 18.57 11.04
N ILE A 28 13.90 19.12 12.24
CA ILE A 28 12.58 19.58 12.69
C ILE A 28 12.20 20.71 11.74
N ILE A 29 11.41 20.40 10.71
CA ILE A 29 10.77 21.44 9.90
C ILE A 29 9.59 21.95 10.74
N ASN A 30 9.84 23.00 11.53
CA ASN A 30 8.80 23.77 12.18
C ASN A 30 8.02 24.53 11.11
N TYR A 31 6.93 23.96 10.60
CA TYR A 31 5.92 24.74 9.91
C TYR A 31 5.05 25.43 10.96
N GLN A 32 5.37 26.70 11.23
CA GLN A 32 4.42 27.63 11.83
C GLN A 32 3.32 27.90 10.79
N ILE A 33 2.19 27.20 10.93
CA ILE A 33 1.02 27.43 10.09
C ILE A 33 0.35 28.71 10.59
N ASN A 34 0.73 29.83 9.99
CA ASN A 34 -0.03 31.07 10.10
C ASN A 34 -1.34 30.89 9.34
N LYS A 35 -2.42 30.80 10.11
CA LYS A 35 -3.80 30.80 9.65
C LYS A 35 -4.03 32.08 8.85
N THR A 36 -4.02 32.01 7.52
CA THR A 36 -4.94 32.67 6.55
C THR A 36 -4.38 32.48 5.13
N GLU A 37 -4.86 31.43 4.45
CA GLU A 37 -5.11 31.25 3.01
C GLU A 37 -5.18 29.74 2.75
N MET A 38 -6.34 29.24 2.30
CA MET A 38 -6.50 27.83 1.94
C MET A 38 -5.67 27.55 0.69
N GLN A 39 -4.41 27.21 0.90
CA GLN A 39 -3.58 26.56 -0.10
C GLN A 39 -4.17 25.16 -0.27
N TYR A 40 -4.86 24.91 -1.39
CA TYR A 40 -5.24 23.57 -1.80
C TYR A 40 -3.96 22.77 -2.03
N ILE A 41 -3.45 22.17 -0.96
CA ILE A 41 -2.41 21.15 -1.06
C ILE A 41 -3.03 20.07 -1.95
N ASN A 42 -2.39 19.80 -3.09
CA ASN A 42 -2.83 18.77 -4.01
C ASN A 42 -2.74 17.41 -3.30
N THR A 43 -3.81 17.03 -2.61
CA THR A 43 -3.94 15.78 -1.86
C THR A 43 -3.75 14.58 -2.78
N ASP A 44 -3.99 14.73 -4.08
CA ASP A 44 -3.87 13.67 -5.06
C ASP A 44 -2.39 13.37 -5.33
N SER A 45 -1.57 14.40 -5.45
CA SER A 45 -0.11 14.25 -5.56
C SER A 45 0.51 13.64 -4.29
N LEU A 46 0.02 13.99 -3.10
CA LEU A 46 0.46 13.38 -1.85
C LEU A 46 0.07 11.90 -1.74
N ILE A 47 -1.16 11.56 -2.15
CA ILE A 47 -1.66 10.18 -2.13
C ILE A 47 -0.93 9.32 -3.16
N TYR A 48 -0.68 9.85 -4.36
CA TYR A 48 0.15 9.21 -5.38
C TYR A 48 1.54 8.89 -4.81
N ASN A 49 2.23 9.89 -4.26
CA ASN A 49 3.56 9.71 -3.68
C ASN A 49 3.55 8.71 -2.51
N ASP A 50 2.53 8.73 -1.67
CA ASP A 50 2.40 7.77 -0.57
C ASP A 50 2.29 6.33 -1.08
N PHE A 51 1.34 6.05 -1.99
CA PHE A 51 1.11 4.69 -2.49
C PHE A 51 2.28 4.16 -3.33
N MET A 52 2.94 5.02 -4.11
CA MET A 52 4.10 4.64 -4.91
C MET A 52 5.35 4.33 -4.07
N LEU A 53 5.38 4.70 -2.79
CA LEU A 53 6.45 4.37 -1.84
C LEU A 53 6.15 3.11 -1.00
N PHE A 54 4.93 2.60 -1.04
CA PHE A 54 4.48 1.52 -0.17
C PHE A 54 4.37 0.21 -0.93
N ASP A 55 4.84 -0.88 -0.33
CA ASP A 55 4.33 -2.19 -0.70
C ASP A 55 2.88 -2.34 -0.22
N LYS A 56 2.18 -3.35 -0.75
CA LYS A 56 0.79 -3.65 -0.40
C LYS A 56 0.58 -3.78 1.12
N LYS A 57 1.51 -4.45 1.81
CA LYS A 57 1.40 -4.67 3.26
C LYS A 57 1.42 -3.37 4.03
N ARG A 58 2.30 -2.44 3.66
CA ARG A 58 2.42 -1.13 4.29
C ARG A 58 1.22 -0.25 3.97
N ALA A 59 0.72 -0.30 2.74
CA ALA A 59 -0.51 0.40 2.35
C ALA A 59 -1.71 -0.09 3.19
N ILE A 60 -1.91 -1.40 3.31
CA ILE A 60 -2.98 -1.99 4.14
C ILE A 60 -2.83 -1.60 5.61
N ASN A 61 -1.60 -1.58 6.15
CA ASN A 61 -1.38 -1.17 7.52
C ASN A 61 -1.71 0.32 7.76
N LYS A 62 -1.45 1.18 6.77
CA LYS A 62 -1.69 2.63 6.90
C LYS A 62 -3.15 3.02 6.63
N TYR A 63 -3.78 2.43 5.60
CA TYR A 63 -5.10 2.83 5.11
C TYR A 63 -6.21 1.83 5.45
N GLY A 64 -5.87 0.70 6.06
CA GLY A 64 -6.81 -0.36 6.39
C GLY A 64 -7.09 -1.29 5.22
N LYS A 65 -8.10 -2.15 5.41
CA LYS A 65 -8.52 -3.13 4.40
C LYS A 65 -9.07 -2.40 3.15
N PRO A 66 -8.68 -2.81 1.94
CA PRO A 66 -9.27 -2.24 0.72
C PRO A 66 -10.76 -2.58 0.63
N TYR A 67 -11.49 -1.70 -0.05
CA TYR A 67 -12.90 -1.90 -0.41
C TYR A 67 -13.05 -3.06 -1.40
N SER A 68 -12.23 -3.08 -2.45
CA SER A 68 -12.16 -4.17 -3.43
C SER A 68 -10.70 -4.57 -3.68
N GLN A 69 -10.53 -5.82 -4.09
CA GLN A 69 -9.26 -6.38 -4.48
C GLN A 69 -9.45 -7.35 -5.64
N GLU A 70 -8.64 -7.22 -6.68
CA GLU A 70 -8.64 -8.10 -7.84
C GLU A 70 -7.21 -8.54 -8.19
N LEU A 71 -7.08 -9.75 -8.71
CA LEU A 71 -5.82 -10.31 -9.21
C LEU A 71 -6.02 -10.70 -10.67
N PHE A 72 -5.19 -10.18 -11.56
CA PHE A 72 -5.27 -10.49 -12.99
C PHE A 72 -3.90 -10.57 -13.64
N ILE A 73 -3.85 -11.20 -14.81
CA ILE A 73 -2.69 -11.16 -15.71
C ILE A 73 -2.89 -9.96 -16.62
N LEU A 74 -1.92 -9.06 -16.67
CA LEU A 74 -1.97 -7.88 -17.54
C LEU A 74 -1.67 -8.30 -18.98
N ASP A 75 -2.70 -8.22 -19.83
CA ASP A 75 -2.64 -8.40 -21.28
C ASP A 75 -3.13 -7.12 -21.99
N ASP A 76 -3.40 -7.19 -23.29
CA ASP A 76 -3.85 -6.04 -24.08
C ASP A 76 -5.38 -5.74 -23.96
N ALA A 77 -6.14 -6.54 -23.20
CA ALA A 77 -7.61 -6.49 -23.18
C ALA A 77 -8.20 -6.08 -21.81
N GLN A 78 -7.72 -4.99 -21.22
CA GLN A 78 -8.01 -4.64 -19.81
C GLN A 78 -9.08 -3.56 -19.62
N GLY A 79 -9.63 -3.01 -20.69
CA GLY A 79 -10.64 -1.93 -20.65
C GLY A 79 -10.05 -0.57 -20.25
N GLU A 80 -10.83 0.49 -20.42
CA GLU A 80 -10.34 1.88 -20.28
C GLU A 80 -9.85 2.21 -18.86
N PHE A 81 -10.52 1.65 -17.84
CA PHE A 81 -10.16 1.84 -16.43
C PHE A 81 -8.70 1.47 -16.12
N ARG A 82 -8.15 0.48 -16.84
CA ARG A 82 -6.81 -0.07 -16.60
C ARG A 82 -5.76 0.46 -17.57
N ASN A 83 -6.07 1.47 -18.38
CA ASN A 83 -5.10 2.05 -19.31
C ASN A 83 -3.83 2.55 -18.60
N GLY A 84 -3.96 3.17 -17.43
CA GLY A 84 -2.81 3.67 -16.66
C GLY A 84 -1.80 2.57 -16.30
N ILE A 85 -2.29 1.42 -15.80
CA ILE A 85 -1.41 0.28 -15.51
C ILE A 85 -0.90 -0.40 -16.79
N SER A 86 -1.70 -0.46 -17.86
CA SER A 86 -1.27 -0.99 -19.16
C SER A 86 -0.10 -0.20 -19.76
N ASP A 87 -0.12 1.13 -19.63
CA ASP A 87 0.91 2.04 -20.14
C ASP A 87 2.21 1.98 -19.32
N ALA A 88 2.18 1.42 -18.11
CA ALA A 88 3.37 1.20 -17.29
C ALA A 88 4.29 0.08 -17.82
N PHE A 89 3.84 -0.67 -18.84
CA PHE A 89 4.57 -1.77 -19.46
C PHE A 89 4.55 -1.63 -20.97
N ASN A 90 5.58 -2.15 -21.65
CA ASN A 90 5.56 -2.18 -23.10
C ASN A 90 4.74 -3.37 -23.64
N GLU A 91 4.32 -3.27 -24.90
CA GLU A 91 3.47 -4.26 -25.56
C GLU A 91 4.03 -5.69 -25.47
N LYS A 92 5.34 -5.88 -25.69
CA LYS A 92 5.96 -7.22 -25.61
C LYS A 92 5.90 -7.81 -24.21
N GLU A 93 6.01 -6.98 -23.18
CA GLU A 93 5.87 -7.43 -21.79
C GLU A 93 4.44 -7.88 -21.51
N ARG A 94 3.43 -7.13 -21.96
CA ARG A 94 2.01 -7.50 -21.80
C ARG A 94 1.65 -8.77 -22.58
N GLN A 95 2.10 -8.88 -23.83
CA GLN A 95 1.90 -10.07 -24.67
C GLN A 95 2.62 -11.33 -24.15
N SER A 96 3.55 -11.19 -23.20
CA SER A 96 4.18 -12.34 -22.56
C SER A 96 3.25 -13.05 -21.55
N GLU A 97 2.12 -12.43 -21.20
CA GLU A 97 1.12 -12.95 -20.24
C GLU A 97 1.74 -13.35 -18.88
N SER A 98 2.87 -12.72 -18.52
CA SER A 98 3.65 -13.06 -17.32
C SER A 98 3.51 -12.03 -16.20
N ILE A 99 2.89 -10.88 -16.49
CA ILE A 99 2.74 -9.78 -15.54
C ILE A 99 1.49 -10.03 -14.70
N ILE A 100 1.69 -10.39 -13.44
CA ILE A 100 0.59 -10.53 -12.48
C ILE A 100 0.41 -9.20 -11.75
N ILE A 101 -0.80 -8.67 -11.79
CA ILE A 101 -1.20 -7.43 -11.13
C ILE A 101 -2.19 -7.72 -10.01
N GLU A 102 -1.94 -7.15 -8.84
CA GLU A 102 -2.92 -6.98 -7.77
C GLU A 102 -3.47 -5.55 -7.78
N GLU A 103 -4.76 -5.42 -8.04
CA GLU A 103 -5.50 -4.16 -8.01
C GLU A 103 -6.22 -4.04 -6.65
N LEU A 104 -6.00 -2.94 -5.95
CA LEU A 104 -6.65 -2.65 -4.68
C LEU A 104 -7.28 -1.26 -4.71
N THR A 105 -8.53 -1.15 -4.26
CA THR A 105 -9.25 0.13 -4.19
C THR A 105 -9.60 0.47 -2.75
N TRP A 106 -9.37 1.73 -2.36
CA TRP A 106 -9.80 2.28 -1.07
C TRP A 106 -10.70 3.48 -1.27
N GLU A 107 -11.58 3.71 -0.30
CA GLU A 107 -12.28 5.00 -0.20
C GLU A 107 -11.26 6.08 0.19
N LYS A 108 -11.11 7.09 -0.67
CA LYS A 108 -10.24 8.23 -0.39
C LYS A 108 -10.99 9.32 0.37
N ASN A 109 -12.23 9.59 -0.04
CA ASN A 109 -13.17 10.44 0.67
C ASN A 109 -14.61 10.10 0.23
N LYS A 110 -15.59 10.88 0.73
CA LYS A 110 -17.01 10.66 0.43
C LYS A 110 -17.34 10.57 -1.07
N ASN A 111 -16.60 11.27 -1.92
CA ASN A 111 -16.88 11.43 -3.34
C ASN A 111 -15.87 10.69 -4.24
N THR A 112 -14.74 10.23 -3.72
CA THR A 112 -13.70 9.62 -4.56
C THR A 112 -13.13 8.32 -4.00
N TRP A 113 -12.75 7.46 -4.94
CA TRP A 113 -11.98 6.25 -4.73
C TRP A 113 -10.50 6.50 -5.08
N VAL A 114 -9.64 5.63 -4.59
CA VAL A 114 -8.27 5.48 -5.07
C VAL A 114 -7.99 4.01 -5.34
N THR A 115 -7.57 3.70 -6.56
CA THR A 115 -7.10 2.38 -6.97
C THR A 115 -5.58 2.41 -7.10
N VAL A 116 -4.92 1.33 -6.66
CA VAL A 116 -3.48 1.13 -6.79
C VAL A 116 -3.23 -0.23 -7.40
N TRP A 117 -2.37 -0.28 -8.40
CA TRP A 117 -1.95 -1.51 -9.04
C TRP A 117 -0.53 -1.89 -8.60
N TYR A 118 -0.40 -3.10 -8.08
CA TYR A 118 0.87 -3.69 -7.67
C TYR A 118 1.26 -4.81 -8.61
N GLN A 119 2.48 -4.77 -9.15
CA GLN A 119 3.06 -5.94 -9.79
C GLN A 119 3.53 -6.93 -8.73
N LEU A 120 3.12 -8.19 -8.88
CA LEU A 120 3.63 -9.30 -8.07
C LEU A 120 4.89 -9.87 -8.71
N ILE A 121 6.03 -9.76 -8.01
CA ILE A 121 7.31 -10.34 -8.41
C ILE A 121 7.79 -11.27 -7.30
N GLY A 122 7.65 -12.58 -7.53
CA GLY A 122 7.85 -13.59 -6.50
C GLY A 122 6.89 -13.33 -5.32
N ASN A 123 7.44 -13.06 -4.13
CA ASN A 123 6.65 -12.78 -2.94
C ASN A 123 6.54 -11.28 -2.60
N LYS A 124 6.94 -10.40 -3.53
CA LYS A 124 6.95 -8.94 -3.33
C LYS A 124 5.92 -8.27 -4.22
N THR A 125 5.25 -7.27 -3.68
CA THR A 125 4.33 -6.38 -4.41
C THR A 125 5.00 -5.03 -4.63
N ILE A 126 5.13 -4.58 -5.87
CA ILE A 126 5.74 -3.31 -6.24
C ILE A 126 4.66 -2.41 -6.84
N PRO A 127 4.38 -1.21 -6.29
CA PRO A 127 3.39 -0.32 -6.86
C PRO A 127 3.84 0.13 -8.26
N LYS A 128 2.91 0.16 -9.20
CA LYS A 128 3.18 0.51 -10.60
C LYS A 128 2.44 1.74 -11.05
N ASP A 129 1.19 1.87 -10.63
CA ASP A 129 0.41 3.06 -10.90
C ASP A 129 -0.73 3.23 -9.88
N THR A 130 -1.35 4.41 -9.87
CA THR A 130 -2.53 4.71 -9.06
C THR A 130 -3.52 5.58 -9.82
N LEU A 131 -4.81 5.39 -9.57
CA LEU A 131 -5.88 6.21 -10.13
C LEU A 131 -6.79 6.72 -9.01
N THR A 132 -7.00 8.04 -8.95
CA THR A 132 -8.11 8.63 -8.18
C THR A 132 -9.28 8.87 -9.12
N TRP A 133 -10.47 8.44 -8.74
CA TRP A 133 -11.67 8.56 -9.57
C TRP A 133 -12.91 8.86 -8.72
N GLU A 134 -13.94 9.47 -9.30
CA GLU A 134 -15.19 9.80 -8.60
C GLU A 134 -16.09 8.57 -8.49
N LYS A 135 -16.81 8.39 -7.38
CA LYS A 135 -17.61 7.18 -7.16
C LYS A 135 -18.73 6.96 -8.19
N ASP A 136 -19.15 8.03 -8.86
CA ASP A 136 -20.22 8.03 -9.85
C ASP A 136 -19.68 8.01 -11.30
N THR A 137 -18.39 7.69 -11.49
CA THR A 137 -17.78 7.57 -12.82
C THR A 137 -18.07 6.19 -13.42
N ASP A 138 -18.61 6.18 -14.64
CA ASP A 138 -18.70 4.99 -15.49
C ASP A 138 -17.46 4.90 -16.40
N PHE A 139 -16.93 3.70 -16.58
CA PHE A 139 -15.78 3.37 -17.43
C PHE A 139 -16.13 2.32 -18.47
#